data_AF-G5IZV7-F1
#
_entry.id   AF-G5IZV7-F1
#
_cell.length_a   1.000
_cell.length_b   1.000
_cell.length_c   1.000
_cell.angle_alpha   90.00
_cell.angle_beta   90.00
_cell.angle_gamma   90.00
#
_symmetry.space_group_name_H-M   'P 1'
#
loop_
_entity.id
_entity.type
_entity.pdbx_description
1 polymer ?
#
loop_
_entity_poly.entity_id
_entity_poly.type
_entity_poly.pdbx_seq_one_letter_code
_entity_poly.pdbx_strand_id
1 'polypeptide(L)'
;MNQDYQGIKKLLAQKIGLGPDKIGQRQLVRAVNIRQQACGLKKISDYLKRLQSSAYEFQELVEEIVIGETWFFRHREAFSLLHHYVKTQWLPSGSQETLRILSVPCSTGEEPYSIAMTLLNSPLTSRQFMVEGMDISQEALTIAKKGVYGKNSFRSHDQVDYRHFFEVEENRYQVSPSIRRQVKFSAKNLLSAWPPNYPPYHVIFCRHLLIYLDEASRDRVLKTLDNLLSEGGLLFVGAVETTLVKSPHFHFMPYPSAFAYQKVALPVGKVTSRSTQIHQPLRRSPPNKKPSKQQIQVSPLEIAQKFANQGKLEEAAQSCQTYLQQNPIDAEGYVLLGEISQAQDNPEEAQRCFQKALYLQPNYRKALVHLALLRESKGDKQGAAILKNRIQRLENLQG
;
A
#
# COMPACT_ATOMS: atom_id res chain seq x y z
N MET A 1 18.62 4.56 25.72
CA MET A 1 18.66 5.60 24.67
C MET A 1 18.64 6.95 25.39
N ASN A 2 19.50 7.90 25.02
CA ASN A 2 19.55 9.23 25.66
C ASN A 2 18.15 9.90 25.61
N GLN A 3 17.73 10.52 26.71
CA GLN A 3 16.43 11.19 26.90
C GLN A 3 16.13 12.22 25.79
N ASP A 4 17.16 12.89 25.26
CA ASP A 4 16.99 13.87 24.19
C ASP A 4 16.49 13.23 22.88
N TYR A 5 16.96 12.04 22.53
CA TYR A 5 16.47 11.31 21.36
C TYR A 5 15.01 10.92 21.50
N GLN A 6 14.56 10.59 22.71
CA GLN A 6 13.15 10.34 22.98
C GLN A 6 12.31 11.62 22.82
N GLY A 7 12.86 12.78 23.21
CA GLY A 7 12.27 14.09 22.93
C GLY A 7 12.08 14.34 21.43
N ILE A 8 13.10 14.04 20.62
CA ILE A 8 13.03 14.19 19.15
C ILE A 8 12.00 13.23 18.55
N LYS A 9 11.99 11.96 18.97
CA LYS A 9 10.98 10.98 18.54
C LYS A 9 9.56 11.46 18.81
N LYS A 10 9.32 11.99 20.02
CA LYS A 10 8.01 12.54 20.41
C LYS A 10 7.64 13.75 19.54
N LEU A 11 8.59 14.62 19.22
CA LEU A 11 8.36 15.78 18.37
C LEU A 11 7.97 15.37 16.94
N LEU A 12 8.64 14.37 16.36
CA LEU A 12 8.32 13.81 15.04
C LEU A 12 6.93 13.18 15.03
N ALA A 13 6.61 12.34 16.02
CA ALA A 13 5.28 11.74 16.18
C ALA A 13 4.18 12.82 16.29
N GLN A 14 4.42 13.87 17.07
CA GLN A 14 3.44 14.95 17.26
C GLN A 14 3.21 15.77 15.98
N LYS A 15 4.27 16.16 15.27
CA LYS A 15 4.17 17.08 14.12
C LYS A 15 3.83 16.38 12.81
N ILE A 16 4.35 15.17 12.59
CA ILE A 16 4.22 14.46 11.30
C ILE A 16 3.76 13.00 11.44
N GLY A 17 3.47 12.55 12.65
CA GLY A 17 2.89 11.22 12.90
C GLY A 17 3.86 10.06 12.79
N LEU A 18 5.14 10.31 12.52
CA LEU A 18 6.14 9.26 12.39
C LEU A 18 6.37 8.56 13.74
N GLY A 19 6.13 7.26 13.76
CA GLY A 19 6.22 6.45 14.95
C GLY A 19 7.66 6.38 15.49
N PRO A 20 7.87 6.58 16.80
CA PRO A 20 9.18 6.51 17.46
C PRO A 20 9.99 5.25 17.14
N ASP A 21 9.28 4.13 16.92
CA ASP A 21 9.88 2.81 16.70
C ASP A 21 9.73 2.33 15.25
N LYS A 22 9.20 3.17 14.35
CA LYS A 22 8.96 2.85 12.93
C LYS A 22 10.05 3.31 11.98
N ILE A 23 10.75 4.40 12.31
CA ILE A 23 11.90 4.91 11.53
C ILE A 23 13.15 4.02 11.70
N GLY A 24 13.19 3.14 12.70
CA GLY A 24 14.40 2.41 13.05
C GLY A 24 15.40 3.29 13.81
N GLN A 25 15.92 2.77 14.93
CA GLN A 25 16.77 3.58 15.82
C GLN A 25 18.05 4.08 15.14
N ARG A 26 18.66 3.25 14.28
CA ARG A 26 19.93 3.59 13.61
C ARG A 26 19.76 4.73 12.61
N GLN A 27 18.70 4.69 11.81
CA GLN A 27 18.39 5.75 10.84
C GLN A 27 18.13 7.07 11.54
N LEU A 28 17.30 7.08 12.60
CA LEU A 28 17.03 8.30 13.36
C LEU A 28 18.31 8.88 13.98
N VAL A 29 19.13 8.04 14.63
CA VAL A 29 20.37 8.50 15.27
C VAL A 29 21.33 9.09 14.23
N ARG A 30 21.47 8.44 13.07
CA ARG A 30 22.26 8.95 11.96
C ARG A 30 21.75 10.31 11.48
N ALA A 31 20.46 10.42 11.19
CA ALA A 31 19.84 11.64 10.68
C ALA A 31 20.03 12.82 11.65
N VAL A 32 19.72 12.58 12.92
CA VAL A 32 19.91 13.58 13.99
C VAL A 32 21.36 14.01 14.10
N ASN A 33 22.32 13.08 14.07
CA ASN A 33 23.74 13.43 14.17
C ASN A 33 24.22 14.27 12.97
N ILE A 34 23.82 13.90 11.75
CA ILE A 34 24.15 14.65 10.52
C ILE A 34 23.65 16.09 10.64
N ARG A 35 22.37 16.25 10.99
CA ARG A 35 21.74 17.56 11.09
C ARG A 35 22.24 18.39 12.28
N GLN A 36 22.48 17.75 13.41
CA GLN A 36 23.12 18.39 14.57
C GLN A 36 24.48 18.99 14.19
N GLN A 37 25.31 18.22 13.48
CA GLN A 37 26.61 18.68 13.00
C GLN A 37 26.48 19.81 11.99
N ALA A 38 25.51 19.74 11.08
CA ALA A 38 25.22 20.82 10.12
C ALA A 38 24.82 22.13 10.82
N CYS A 39 24.14 22.05 11.98
CA CYS A 39 23.85 23.21 12.83
C CYS A 39 25.04 23.71 13.67
N GLY A 40 26.19 23.02 13.65
CA GLY A 40 27.35 23.33 14.50
C GLY A 40 27.14 23.06 16.00
N LEU A 41 26.15 22.24 16.36
CA LEU A 41 25.80 21.98 17.76
C LEU A 41 26.54 20.77 18.32
N LYS A 42 27.00 20.85 19.58
CA LYS A 42 27.76 19.77 20.22
C LYS A 42 26.90 18.79 21.04
N LYS A 43 25.73 19.24 21.53
CA LYS A 43 24.83 18.43 22.37
C LYS A 43 23.50 18.19 21.67
N ILE A 44 22.96 16.98 21.82
CA ILE A 44 21.63 16.62 21.29
C ILE A 44 20.53 17.44 21.97
N SER A 45 20.65 17.75 23.25
CA SER A 45 19.70 18.62 23.96
C SER A 45 19.58 20.02 23.35
N ASP A 46 20.69 20.59 22.88
CA ASP A 46 20.67 21.89 22.18
C ASP A 46 20.02 21.76 20.80
N TYR A 47 20.25 20.63 20.11
CA TYR A 47 19.58 20.33 18.85
C TYR A 47 18.07 20.13 19.02
N LEU A 48 17.62 19.44 20.07
CA LEU A 48 16.20 19.31 20.39
C LEU A 48 15.54 20.68 20.60
N LYS A 49 16.19 21.62 21.31
CA LYS A 49 15.69 23.00 21.45
C LYS A 49 15.63 23.73 20.10
N ARG A 50 16.61 23.51 19.23
CA ARG A 50 16.62 24.07 17.86
C ARG A 50 15.44 23.55 17.04
N LEU A 51 15.15 22.25 17.08
CA LEU A 51 14.00 21.64 16.40
C LEU A 51 12.64 22.16 16.89
N GLN A 52 12.56 22.53 18.17
CA GLN A 52 11.34 23.11 18.75
C GLN A 52 11.12 24.56 18.31
N SER A 53 12.19 25.32 18.11
CA SER A 53 12.15 26.76 17.81
C SER A 53 12.27 27.10 16.32
N SER A 54 12.83 26.20 15.50
CA SER A 54 13.05 26.42 14.07
C SER A 54 12.26 25.44 13.23
N ALA A 55 11.21 25.94 12.55
CA ALA A 55 10.45 25.15 11.58
C ALA A 55 11.32 24.72 10.40
N TYR A 56 12.27 25.56 9.98
CA TYR A 56 13.24 25.24 8.94
C TYR A 56 14.09 24.02 9.31
N GLU A 57 14.74 24.03 10.49
CA GLU A 57 15.59 22.91 10.88
C GLU A 57 14.79 21.63 11.15
N PHE A 58 13.55 21.78 11.64
CA PHE A 58 12.66 20.63 11.72
C PHE A 58 12.39 20.01 10.35
N GLN A 59 12.13 20.84 9.32
CA GLN A 59 11.95 20.35 7.96
C GLN A 59 13.20 19.64 7.43
N GLU A 60 14.39 20.20 7.65
CA GLU A 60 15.64 19.58 7.21
C GLU A 60 15.88 18.20 7.87
N LEU A 61 15.50 18.04 9.13
CA LEU A 61 15.52 16.71 9.77
C LEU A 61 14.51 15.75 9.14
N VAL A 62 13.34 16.25 8.74
CA VAL A 62 12.35 15.44 8.02
C VAL A 62 12.92 14.96 6.69
N GLU A 63 13.56 15.83 5.90
CA GLU A 63 14.19 15.44 4.63
C GLU A 63 15.24 14.32 4.83
N GLU A 64 16.04 14.40 5.89
CA GLU A 64 17.05 13.38 6.20
C GLU A 64 16.44 12.03 6.66
N ILE A 65 15.23 12.05 7.25
CA ILE A 65 14.56 10.86 7.78
C ILE A 65 13.70 10.16 6.71
N VAL A 66 13.04 10.92 5.84
CA VAL A 66 12.05 10.37 4.90
C VAL A 66 12.73 9.45 3.88
N ILE A 67 12.17 8.25 3.71
CA ILE A 67 12.64 7.28 2.73
C ILE A 67 11.90 7.52 1.42
N GLY A 68 12.62 8.03 0.41
CA GLY A 68 12.05 8.39 -0.90
C GLY A 68 12.12 7.32 -1.98
N GLU A 69 12.20 6.02 -1.64
CA GLU A 69 12.29 4.99 -2.69
C GLU A 69 10.95 4.83 -3.42
N THR A 70 10.92 5.22 -4.69
CA THR A 70 9.79 5.05 -5.59
C THR A 70 10.28 4.77 -7.01
N TRP A 71 9.39 4.24 -7.86
CA TRP A 71 9.65 3.98 -9.27
C TRP A 71 8.34 3.96 -10.05
N PHE A 72 8.43 4.19 -11.35
CA PHE A 72 7.27 4.20 -12.24
C PHE A 72 6.56 2.85 -12.23
N PHE A 73 5.23 2.90 -12.12
CA PHE A 73 4.33 1.75 -12.16
C PHE A 73 4.60 0.69 -11.08
N ARG A 74 5.13 1.10 -9.93
CA ARG A 74 5.27 0.22 -8.76
C ARG A 74 3.94 -0.46 -8.43
N HIS A 75 3.90 -1.79 -8.44
CA HIS A 75 2.69 -2.64 -8.33
C HIS A 75 1.66 -2.33 -9.44
N ARG A 76 1.90 -2.88 -10.63
CA ARG A 76 1.16 -2.59 -11.87
C ARG A 76 -0.34 -2.84 -11.76
N GLU A 77 -0.73 -3.83 -10.96
CA GLU A 77 -2.11 -4.26 -10.78
C GLU A 77 -2.99 -3.15 -10.18
N ALA A 78 -2.41 -2.23 -9.40
CA ALA A 78 -3.11 -1.04 -8.92
C ALA A 78 -3.55 -0.14 -10.10
N PHE A 79 -2.67 0.05 -11.09
CA PHE A 79 -2.96 0.84 -12.29
C PHE A 79 -3.91 0.09 -13.24
N SER A 80 -3.80 -1.23 -13.33
CA SER A 80 -4.77 -2.07 -14.05
C SER A 80 -6.18 -1.95 -13.47
N LEU A 81 -6.30 -1.96 -12.13
CA LEU A 81 -7.58 -1.72 -11.47
C LEU A 81 -8.08 -0.29 -11.68
N LEU A 82 -7.22 0.72 -11.63
CA LEU A 82 -7.60 2.11 -11.95
C LEU A 82 -8.18 2.21 -13.38
N HIS A 83 -7.48 1.64 -14.37
CA HIS A 83 -7.95 1.60 -15.76
C HIS A 83 -9.29 0.87 -15.87
N HIS A 84 -9.43 -0.26 -15.18
CA HIS A 84 -10.68 -1.02 -15.14
C HIS A 84 -11.82 -0.19 -14.54
N TYR A 85 -11.61 0.43 -13.38
CA TYR A 85 -12.57 1.30 -12.70
C TYR A 85 -13.06 2.44 -13.60
N VAL A 86 -12.14 3.07 -14.34
CA VAL A 86 -12.50 4.12 -15.30
C VAL A 86 -13.46 3.59 -16.37
N LYS A 87 -13.17 2.42 -16.94
CA LYS A 87 -13.97 1.83 -18.02
C LYS A 87 -15.31 1.27 -17.55
N THR A 88 -15.37 0.67 -16.37
CA THR A 88 -16.54 -0.11 -15.94
C THR A 88 -17.45 0.63 -14.95
N GLN A 89 -16.94 1.67 -14.28
CA GLN A 89 -17.70 2.41 -13.27
C GLN A 89 -17.77 3.90 -13.60
N TRP A 90 -16.62 4.56 -13.81
CA TRP A 90 -16.60 6.02 -14.00
C TRP A 90 -17.30 6.46 -15.29
N LEU A 91 -16.86 5.97 -16.45
CA LEU A 91 -17.45 6.37 -17.74
C LEU A 91 -18.92 5.95 -17.88
N PRO A 92 -19.32 4.71 -17.51
CA PRO A 92 -20.73 4.31 -17.57
C PRO A 92 -21.66 5.10 -16.63
N SER A 93 -21.13 5.74 -15.57
CA SER A 93 -21.94 6.60 -14.69
C SER A 93 -22.54 7.81 -15.42
N GLY A 94 -21.97 8.19 -16.58
CA GLY A 94 -22.37 9.40 -17.32
C GLY A 94 -21.97 10.71 -16.64
N SER A 95 -21.20 10.66 -15.54
CA SER A 95 -20.75 11.83 -14.80
C SER A 95 -19.99 12.80 -15.71
N GLN A 96 -20.33 14.09 -15.62
CA GLN A 96 -19.63 15.18 -16.27
C GLN A 96 -18.56 15.80 -15.35
N GLU A 97 -18.37 15.25 -14.15
CA GLU A 97 -17.35 15.72 -13.22
C GLU A 97 -15.95 15.39 -13.73
N THR A 98 -14.96 16.13 -13.21
CA THR A 98 -13.56 15.79 -13.42
C THR A 98 -13.18 14.67 -12.47
N LEU A 99 -12.65 13.56 -12.99
CA LEU A 99 -12.08 12.50 -12.17
C LEU A 99 -10.86 13.03 -11.41
N ARG A 100 -11.03 13.32 -10.12
CA ARG A 100 -9.95 13.74 -9.21
C ARG A 100 -9.27 12.55 -8.55
N ILE A 101 -7.96 12.46 -8.69
CA ILE A 101 -7.11 11.43 -8.07
C ILE A 101 -6.08 12.09 -7.16
N LEU A 102 -5.87 11.53 -5.97
CA LEU A 102 -4.80 11.91 -5.05
C LEU A 102 -3.75 10.79 -5.00
N SER A 103 -2.47 11.12 -5.00
CA SER A 103 -1.36 10.24 -4.62
C SER A 103 -0.62 10.90 -3.46
N VAL A 104 -0.55 10.21 -2.32
CA VAL A 104 -0.03 10.75 -1.06
C VAL A 104 0.49 9.63 -0.15
N PRO A 105 1.78 9.60 0.23
CA PRO A 105 2.86 10.46 -0.19
C PRO A 105 3.25 10.15 -1.65
N CYS A 106 3.61 11.17 -2.40
CA CYS A 106 3.96 11.02 -3.81
C CYS A 106 5.48 10.92 -4.09
N SER A 107 6.31 11.19 -3.08
CA SER A 107 7.77 11.19 -3.16
C SER A 107 8.27 11.99 -4.36
N THR A 108 9.18 11.43 -5.16
CA THR A 108 9.77 12.09 -6.35
C THR A 108 8.86 12.09 -7.57
N GLY A 109 7.58 11.72 -7.45
CA GLY A 109 6.54 11.96 -8.46
C GLY A 109 6.26 10.82 -9.43
N GLU A 110 7.00 9.72 -9.36
CA GLU A 110 6.79 8.56 -10.25
C GLU A 110 5.36 8.01 -10.20
N GLU A 111 4.75 7.91 -9.00
CA GLU A 111 3.39 7.38 -8.86
C GLU A 111 2.31 8.31 -9.48
N PRO A 112 2.24 9.62 -9.15
CA PRO A 112 1.32 10.54 -9.82
C PRO A 112 1.44 10.54 -11.35
N TYR A 113 2.67 10.46 -11.87
CA TYR A 113 2.89 10.38 -13.31
C TYR A 113 2.42 9.05 -13.89
N SER A 114 2.66 7.92 -13.23
CA SER A 114 2.10 6.63 -13.63
C SER A 114 0.57 6.62 -13.64
N ILE A 115 -0.08 7.28 -12.67
CA ILE A 115 -1.53 7.50 -12.65
C ILE A 115 -1.95 8.27 -13.90
N ALA A 116 -1.33 9.43 -14.17
CA ALA A 116 -1.69 10.27 -15.32
C ALA A 116 -1.50 9.54 -16.67
N MET A 117 -0.40 8.79 -16.83
CA MET A 117 -0.13 7.96 -18.01
C MET A 117 -1.18 6.85 -18.17
N THR A 118 -1.60 6.22 -17.07
CA THR A 118 -2.66 5.19 -17.07
C THR A 118 -3.99 5.77 -17.54
N LEU A 119 -4.35 6.97 -17.06
CA LEU A 119 -5.60 7.64 -17.40
C LEU A 119 -5.63 8.13 -18.85
N LEU A 120 -4.50 8.56 -19.40
CA LEU A 120 -4.40 8.94 -20.82
C LEU A 120 -4.41 7.73 -21.78
N ASN A 121 -4.04 6.54 -21.29
CA ASN A 121 -4.23 5.28 -22.00
C ASN A 121 -5.65 4.69 -21.81
N SER A 122 -6.49 5.34 -21.01
CA SER A 122 -7.92 5.04 -20.89
C SER A 122 -8.72 5.93 -21.86
N PRO A 123 -10.01 5.62 -22.14
CA PRO A 123 -10.85 6.44 -23.02
C PRO A 123 -11.32 7.74 -22.32
N LEU A 124 -10.39 8.47 -21.70
CA LEU A 124 -10.55 9.78 -21.09
C LEU A 124 -9.72 10.80 -21.88
N THR A 125 -10.26 12.00 -22.02
CA THR A 125 -9.49 13.16 -22.50
C THR A 125 -8.76 13.83 -21.34
N SER A 126 -7.73 14.62 -21.64
CA SER A 126 -6.96 15.36 -20.63
C SER A 126 -7.78 16.39 -19.83
N ARG A 127 -9.01 16.71 -20.25
CA ARG A 127 -9.91 17.62 -19.52
C ARG A 127 -10.81 16.90 -18.51
N GLN A 128 -10.87 15.58 -18.57
CA GLN A 128 -11.80 14.78 -17.77
C GLN A 128 -11.17 14.25 -16.48
N PHE A 129 -9.88 14.50 -16.23
CA PHE A 129 -9.23 14.07 -15.00
C PHE A 129 -8.15 15.06 -14.54
N MET A 130 -7.81 14.98 -13.26
CA MET A 130 -6.68 15.69 -12.66
C MET A 130 -6.06 14.82 -11.57
N VAL A 131 -4.73 14.79 -11.52
CA VAL A 131 -3.97 14.09 -10.48
C VAL A 131 -3.32 15.13 -9.57
N GLU A 132 -3.45 14.94 -8.26
CA GLU A 132 -2.71 15.70 -7.26
C GLU A 132 -1.72 14.78 -6.54
N GLY A 133 -0.45 15.15 -6.52
CA GLY A 133 0.61 14.51 -5.73
C GLY A 133 0.92 15.35 -4.50
N MET A 134 0.77 14.77 -3.31
CA MET A 134 1.10 15.43 -2.05
C MET A 134 2.26 14.73 -1.37
N ASP A 135 3.19 15.51 -0.81
CA ASP A 135 4.26 14.99 0.04
C ASP A 135 4.63 16.00 1.13
N ILE A 136 5.30 15.52 2.18
CA ILE A 136 5.89 16.38 3.21
C ILE A 136 7.32 16.82 2.84
N SER A 137 7.99 16.09 1.95
CA SER A 137 9.34 16.38 1.47
C SER A 137 9.32 17.45 0.36
N GLN A 138 9.88 18.62 0.64
CA GLN A 138 9.98 19.69 -0.34
C GLN A 138 11.04 19.39 -1.40
N GLU A 139 12.08 18.65 -1.03
CA GLU A 139 13.13 18.17 -1.95
C GLU A 139 12.55 17.18 -2.97
N ALA A 140 11.81 16.17 -2.51
CA ALA A 140 11.18 15.19 -3.39
C ALA A 140 10.18 15.85 -4.35
N LEU A 141 9.37 16.80 -3.86
CA LEU A 141 8.44 17.57 -4.70
C LEU A 141 9.15 18.43 -5.74
N THR A 142 10.37 18.91 -5.46
CA THR A 142 11.16 19.67 -6.44
C THR A 142 11.60 18.77 -7.60
N ILE A 143 12.03 17.54 -7.29
CA ILE A 143 12.35 16.51 -8.30
C ILE A 143 11.08 16.15 -9.09
N ALA A 144 9.96 15.93 -8.40
CA ALA A 144 8.67 15.60 -9.01
C ALA A 144 8.19 16.66 -10.01
N LYS A 145 8.25 17.94 -9.63
CA LYS A 145 7.88 19.07 -10.50
C LYS A 145 8.79 19.20 -11.71
N LYS A 146 10.09 18.90 -11.55
CA LYS A 146 11.05 18.90 -12.68
C LYS A 146 10.72 17.77 -13.66
N GLY A 147 10.33 16.60 -13.14
CA GLY A 147 9.92 15.44 -13.92
C GLY A 147 11.05 14.84 -14.75
N VAL A 148 12.28 14.86 -14.24
CA VAL A 148 13.47 14.32 -14.91
C VAL A 148 14.05 13.20 -14.05
N TYR A 149 14.14 12.00 -14.61
CA TYR A 149 14.47 10.77 -13.89
C TYR A 149 15.66 10.04 -14.50
N GLY A 150 16.34 9.24 -13.68
CA GLY A 150 17.39 8.34 -14.13
C GLY A 150 16.88 6.91 -14.30
N LYS A 151 17.76 6.00 -14.74
CA LYS A 151 17.45 4.57 -14.91
C LYS A 151 16.88 3.90 -13.64
N ASN A 152 17.28 4.38 -12.46
CA ASN A 152 16.84 3.83 -11.18
C ASN A 152 15.36 4.12 -10.86
N SER A 153 14.68 5.01 -11.60
CA SER A 153 13.23 5.18 -11.48
C SER A 153 12.44 4.15 -12.30
N PHE A 154 13.12 3.23 -12.96
CA PHE A 154 12.55 2.16 -13.76
C PHE A 154 13.03 0.79 -13.26
N ARG A 155 12.22 -0.26 -13.43
CA ARG A 155 12.57 -1.65 -13.10
C ARG A 155 12.38 -2.52 -14.34
N SER A 156 13.28 -3.49 -14.55
CA SER A 156 13.38 -4.30 -15.78
C SER A 156 12.14 -5.14 -16.09
N HIS A 157 11.37 -5.50 -15.07
CA HIS A 157 10.14 -6.28 -15.17
C HIS A 157 8.90 -5.40 -15.41
N ASP A 158 9.06 -4.06 -15.41
CA ASP A 158 8.01 -3.08 -15.62
C ASP A 158 7.81 -2.63 -17.08
N GLN A 159 8.12 -3.51 -18.04
CA GLN A 159 7.80 -3.35 -19.47
C GLN A 159 6.29 -3.17 -19.73
N VAL A 160 5.78 -1.96 -19.61
CA VAL A 160 4.84 -1.43 -20.61
C VAL A 160 5.65 -0.45 -21.44
N ASP A 161 5.31 -0.34 -22.72
CA ASP A 161 5.93 0.64 -23.59
C ASP A 161 5.42 2.06 -23.27
N TYR A 162 5.85 2.60 -22.13
CA TYR A 162 5.62 3.99 -21.74
C TYR A 162 6.70 4.93 -22.30
N ARG A 163 7.62 4.43 -23.14
CA ARG A 163 8.73 5.22 -23.67
C ARG A 163 8.25 6.48 -24.41
N HIS A 164 7.08 6.40 -25.03
CA HIS A 164 6.44 7.53 -25.72
C HIS A 164 5.98 8.65 -24.77
N PHE A 165 5.89 8.41 -23.45
CA PHE A 165 5.61 9.44 -22.45
C PHE A 165 6.88 10.14 -21.93
N PHE A 166 8.06 9.75 -22.42
CA PHE A 166 9.33 10.34 -22.03
C PHE A 166 10.10 10.88 -23.22
N GLU A 167 10.70 12.05 -23.04
CA GLU A 167 11.79 12.55 -23.87
C GLU A 167 13.09 12.01 -23.27
N VAL A 168 13.93 11.34 -24.09
CA VAL A 168 15.12 10.62 -23.60
C VAL A 168 16.39 11.26 -24.16
N GLU A 169 17.26 11.71 -23.26
CA GLU A 169 18.56 12.30 -23.57
C GLU A 169 19.64 11.74 -22.63
N GLU A 170 20.71 11.12 -23.16
CA GLU A 170 21.90 10.72 -22.36
C GLU A 170 21.59 9.94 -21.06
N ASN A 171 20.59 9.04 -21.08
CA ASN A 171 20.08 8.30 -19.91
C ASN A 171 19.29 9.12 -18.87
N ARG A 172 18.85 10.33 -19.23
CA ARG A 172 17.83 11.09 -18.52
C ARG A 172 16.48 10.88 -19.22
N TYR A 173 15.45 10.67 -18.43
CA TYR A 173 14.07 10.43 -18.88
C TYR A 173 13.22 11.58 -18.38
N GLN A 174 12.86 12.51 -19.27
CA GLN A 174 12.00 13.63 -18.94
C GLN A 174 10.55 13.29 -19.27
N VAL A 175 9.67 13.39 -18.28
CA VAL A 175 8.22 13.20 -18.48
C VAL A 175 7.71 14.28 -19.44
N SER A 176 6.98 13.85 -20.47
CA SER A 176 6.52 14.76 -21.52
C SER A 176 5.64 15.89 -20.96
N PRO A 177 5.63 17.08 -21.60
CA PRO A 177 4.82 18.20 -21.16
C PRO A 177 3.32 17.90 -21.04
N SER A 178 2.79 17.00 -21.88
CA SER A 178 1.37 16.61 -21.85
C SER A 178 1.01 15.87 -20.56
N ILE A 179 1.88 14.98 -20.07
CA ILE A 179 1.68 14.30 -18.79
C ILE A 179 1.87 15.27 -17.62
N ARG A 180 2.94 16.10 -17.66
CA ARG A 180 3.25 17.04 -16.56
C ARG A 180 2.10 18.01 -16.25
N ARG A 181 1.37 18.47 -17.27
CA ARG A 181 0.21 19.36 -17.08
C ARG A 181 -0.97 18.70 -16.36
N GLN A 182 -1.05 17.37 -16.33
CA GLN A 182 -2.12 16.64 -15.67
C GLN A 182 -1.90 16.45 -14.17
N VAL A 183 -0.68 16.73 -13.69
CA VAL A 183 -0.29 16.48 -12.30
C VAL A 183 0.02 17.79 -11.60
N LYS A 184 -0.62 18.03 -10.46
CA LYS A 184 -0.30 19.14 -9.56
C LYS A 184 0.39 18.62 -8.31
N PHE A 185 1.45 19.30 -7.88
CA PHE A 185 2.23 18.91 -6.71
C PHE A 185 2.10 19.94 -5.60
N SER A 186 1.76 19.50 -4.39
CA SER A 186 1.62 20.36 -3.22
C SER A 186 2.31 19.77 -1.98
N ALA A 187 2.96 20.63 -1.19
CA ALA A 187 3.56 20.22 0.08
C ALA A 187 2.47 20.16 1.14
N LYS A 188 2.11 18.97 1.60
CA LYS A 188 1.01 18.79 2.55
C LYS A 188 1.16 17.54 3.40
N ASN A 189 0.96 17.72 4.70
CA ASN A 189 0.84 16.63 5.66
C ASN A 189 -0.64 16.24 5.81
N LEU A 190 -0.99 14.95 5.66
CA LEU A 190 -2.37 14.46 5.85
C LEU A 190 -2.92 14.77 7.25
N LEU A 191 -2.06 14.86 8.27
CA LEU A 191 -2.44 15.19 9.65
C LEU A 191 -2.71 16.69 9.88
N SER A 192 -2.45 17.54 8.88
CA SER A 192 -2.76 18.96 8.96
C SER A 192 -4.28 19.21 8.88
N ALA A 193 -4.71 20.40 9.27
CA ALA A 193 -6.10 20.79 9.14
C ALA A 193 -6.51 20.88 7.66
N TRP A 194 -7.69 20.35 7.34
CA TRP A 194 -8.31 20.44 6.02
C TRP A 194 -9.45 21.45 6.04
N PRO A 195 -9.61 22.29 5.00
CA PRO A 195 -10.75 23.18 4.90
C PRO A 195 -12.08 22.42 4.99
N PRO A 196 -13.11 23.00 5.62
CA PRO A 196 -14.45 22.43 5.55
C PRO A 196 -14.88 22.34 4.07
N ASN A 197 -15.57 21.27 3.70
CA ASN A 197 -16.02 21.01 2.33
C ASN A 197 -14.90 20.98 1.28
N TYR A 198 -13.68 20.56 1.67
CA TYR A 198 -12.62 20.30 0.70
C TYR A 198 -13.14 19.30 -0.36
N PRO A 199 -13.03 19.61 -1.67
CA PRO A 199 -13.62 18.76 -2.70
C PRO A 199 -13.09 17.32 -2.59
N PRO A 200 -13.95 16.29 -2.67
CA PRO A 200 -13.52 14.91 -2.53
C PRO A 200 -12.72 14.45 -3.75
N TYR A 201 -11.90 13.43 -3.53
CA TYR A 201 -11.25 12.63 -4.56
C TYR A 201 -12.09 11.40 -4.85
N HIS A 202 -12.04 10.91 -6.08
CA HIS A 202 -12.71 9.65 -6.45
C HIS A 202 -11.77 8.45 -6.29
N VAL A 203 -10.46 8.72 -6.38
CA VAL A 203 -9.43 7.73 -6.16
C VAL A 203 -8.32 8.33 -5.32
N ILE A 204 -7.84 7.60 -4.31
CA ILE A 204 -6.68 7.97 -3.51
C ILE A 204 -5.68 6.82 -3.52
N PHE A 205 -4.44 7.09 -3.88
CA PHE A 205 -3.29 6.23 -3.66
C PHE A 205 -2.60 6.69 -2.38
N CYS A 206 -2.68 5.88 -1.32
CA CYS A 206 -1.99 6.09 -0.05
C CYS A 206 -1.12 4.89 0.31
N ARG A 207 0.02 4.77 -0.38
CA ARG A 207 0.87 3.58 -0.38
C ARG A 207 2.21 3.85 0.29
N HIS A 208 2.68 2.89 1.08
CA HIS A 208 3.97 2.93 1.79
C HIS A 208 4.10 4.12 2.77
N LEU A 209 3.02 4.49 3.44
CA LEU A 209 2.97 5.54 4.47
C LEU A 209 2.52 5.01 5.82
N LEU A 210 1.45 4.22 5.86
CA LEU A 210 0.78 3.79 7.08
C LEU A 210 1.70 2.94 7.96
N ILE A 211 2.68 2.25 7.37
CA ILE A 211 3.70 1.48 8.09
C ILE A 211 4.62 2.36 8.96
N TYR A 212 4.79 3.64 8.60
CA TYR A 212 5.67 4.57 9.31
C TYR A 212 4.96 5.34 10.43
N LEU A 213 3.64 5.32 10.45
CA LEU A 213 2.84 6.06 11.42
C LEU A 213 2.70 5.29 12.74
N ASP A 214 2.71 6.03 13.86
CA ASP A 214 2.16 5.47 15.11
C ASP A 214 0.66 5.21 14.99
N GLU A 215 0.11 4.45 15.94
CA GLU A 215 -1.30 4.04 15.87
C GLU A 215 -2.27 5.22 15.88
N ALA A 216 -2.08 6.18 16.78
CA ALA A 216 -2.95 7.35 16.88
C ALA A 216 -2.92 8.24 15.62
N SER A 217 -1.75 8.38 14.98
CA SER A 217 -1.58 9.14 13.76
C SER A 217 -2.12 8.38 12.55
N ARG A 218 -1.95 7.07 12.51
CA ARG A 218 -2.56 6.22 11.48
C ARG A 218 -4.08 6.31 11.50
N ASP A 219 -4.71 6.25 12.67
CA ASP A 219 -6.17 6.37 12.79
C ASP A 219 -6.66 7.74 12.31
N ARG A 220 -5.95 8.82 12.66
CA ARG A 220 -6.23 10.17 12.16
C ARG A 220 -6.07 10.29 10.64
N VAL A 221 -5.03 9.66 10.08
CA VAL A 221 -4.82 9.61 8.62
C VAL A 221 -5.95 8.85 7.94
N LEU A 222 -6.32 7.66 8.43
CA LEU A 222 -7.42 6.87 7.85
C LEU A 222 -8.75 7.63 7.90
N LYS A 223 -9.04 8.33 9.00
CA LYS A 223 -10.22 9.22 9.09
C LYS A 223 -10.16 10.37 8.08
N THR A 224 -8.98 10.92 7.86
CA THR A 224 -8.78 11.99 6.85
C THR A 224 -8.99 11.45 5.44
N LEU A 225 -8.42 10.29 5.11
CA LEU A 225 -8.63 9.62 3.82
C LEU A 225 -10.11 9.30 3.59
N ASP A 226 -10.81 8.83 4.62
CA ASP A 226 -12.25 8.59 4.57
C ASP A 226 -13.04 9.86 4.23
N ASN A 227 -12.75 10.98 4.89
CA ASN A 227 -13.39 12.27 4.60
C ASN A 227 -13.05 12.81 3.20
N LEU A 228 -11.85 12.53 2.70
CA LEU A 228 -11.38 13.01 1.40
C LEU A 228 -11.84 12.13 0.24
N LEU A 229 -12.27 10.88 0.48
CA LEU A 229 -12.71 9.97 -0.56
C LEU A 229 -14.23 10.06 -0.75
N SER A 230 -14.67 10.20 -1.99
CA SER A 230 -16.08 10.15 -2.36
C SER A 230 -16.68 8.78 -2.06
N GLU A 231 -17.98 8.73 -1.82
CA GLU A 231 -18.72 7.46 -1.77
C GLU A 231 -18.52 6.68 -3.07
N GLY A 232 -18.31 5.36 -2.96
CA GLY A 232 -17.98 4.50 -4.09
C GLY A 232 -16.56 4.66 -4.65
N GLY A 233 -15.76 5.59 -4.11
CA GLY A 233 -14.38 5.84 -4.52
C GLY A 233 -13.41 4.74 -4.10
N LEU A 234 -12.21 4.75 -4.68
CA LEU A 234 -11.17 3.75 -4.42
C LEU A 234 -10.02 4.30 -3.57
N LEU A 235 -9.60 3.54 -2.56
CA LEU A 235 -8.38 3.76 -1.79
C LEU A 235 -7.38 2.63 -2.07
N PHE A 236 -6.24 2.95 -2.67
CA PHE A 236 -5.12 2.03 -2.87
C PHE A 236 -4.12 2.17 -1.73
N VAL A 237 -3.66 1.04 -1.17
CA VAL A 237 -2.62 0.99 -0.13
C VAL A 237 -1.50 0.00 -0.54
N GLY A 238 -0.39 0.00 0.18
CA GLY A 238 0.68 -0.98 -0.01
C GLY A 238 0.26 -2.37 0.46
N ALA A 239 0.88 -3.42 -0.10
CA ALA A 239 0.55 -4.82 0.21
C ALA A 239 0.53 -5.11 1.73
N VAL A 240 1.57 -4.67 2.43
CA VAL A 240 1.75 -4.87 3.88
C VAL A 240 0.87 -3.95 4.74
N GLU A 241 0.22 -2.95 4.14
CA GLU A 241 -0.60 -1.95 4.82
C GLU A 241 -2.07 -2.35 4.88
N THR A 242 -2.49 -3.36 4.12
CA THR A 242 -3.87 -3.87 4.10
C THR A 242 -4.37 -4.23 5.51
N THR A 243 -3.54 -4.84 6.33
CA THR A 243 -3.88 -5.20 7.72
C THR A 243 -3.98 -3.99 8.66
N LEU A 244 -3.49 -2.82 8.22
CA LEU A 244 -3.51 -1.58 8.99
C LEU A 244 -4.73 -0.71 8.68
N VAL A 245 -5.48 -1.00 7.61
CA VAL A 245 -6.71 -0.28 7.24
C VAL A 245 -7.87 -0.75 8.13
N LYS A 246 -8.06 -0.07 9.27
CA LYS A 246 -9.14 -0.33 10.22
C LYS A 246 -10.26 0.69 10.04
N SER A 247 -11.18 0.46 9.09
CA SER A 247 -12.35 1.32 8.90
C SER A 247 -13.57 0.50 8.46
N PRO A 248 -14.76 0.73 9.02
CA PRO A 248 -15.97 0.06 8.56
C PRO A 248 -16.48 0.59 7.21
N HIS A 249 -15.96 1.72 6.71
CA HIS A 249 -16.32 2.27 5.40
C HIS A 249 -15.50 1.69 4.25
N PHE A 250 -14.33 1.11 4.54
CA PHE A 250 -13.41 0.62 3.52
C PHE A 250 -13.56 -0.89 3.36
N HIS A 251 -14.21 -1.28 2.26
CA HIS A 251 -14.37 -2.69 1.89
C HIS A 251 -13.27 -3.10 0.91
N PHE A 252 -12.54 -4.17 1.25
CA PHE A 252 -11.46 -4.66 0.41
C PHE A 252 -11.98 -5.09 -0.97
N MET A 253 -11.31 -4.63 -2.02
CA MET A 253 -11.62 -4.99 -3.40
C MET A 253 -10.86 -6.28 -3.75
N PRO A 254 -11.55 -7.36 -4.14
CA PRO A 254 -10.93 -8.64 -4.50
C PRO A 254 -10.32 -8.60 -5.91
N TYR A 255 -9.47 -7.59 -6.17
CA TYR A 255 -8.68 -7.50 -7.39
C TYR A 255 -7.24 -7.93 -7.06
N PRO A 256 -6.74 -9.03 -7.65
CA PRO A 256 -5.45 -9.60 -7.29
C PRO A 256 -4.32 -8.56 -7.33
N SER A 257 -3.54 -8.50 -6.24
CA SER A 257 -2.34 -7.65 -6.10
C SER A 257 -2.53 -6.14 -6.27
N ALA A 258 -3.77 -5.64 -6.37
CA ALA A 258 -4.04 -4.19 -6.44
C ALA A 258 -4.11 -3.53 -5.06
N PHE A 259 -4.39 -4.29 -3.99
CA PHE A 259 -4.46 -3.83 -2.60
C PHE A 259 -5.32 -2.56 -2.44
N ALA A 260 -6.55 -2.64 -2.93
CA ALA A 260 -7.48 -1.52 -2.94
C ALA A 260 -8.69 -1.78 -2.06
N TYR A 261 -9.32 -0.70 -1.61
CA TYR A 261 -10.57 -0.69 -0.89
C TYR A 261 -11.56 0.22 -1.62
N GLN A 262 -12.82 -0.14 -1.64
CA GLN A 262 -13.89 0.75 -2.06
C GLN A 262 -14.57 1.34 -0.83
N LYS A 263 -14.78 2.66 -0.85
CA LYS A 263 -15.56 3.33 0.18
C LYS A 263 -17.04 3.04 -0.03
N VAL A 264 -17.70 2.58 1.02
CA VAL A 264 -19.14 2.36 1.04
C VAL A 264 -19.79 3.15 2.16
N ALA A 265 -21.00 3.66 1.89
CA ALA A 265 -21.81 4.29 2.91
C ALA A 265 -22.19 3.24 3.97
N LEU A 266 -22.09 3.61 5.26
CA LEU A 266 -22.67 2.76 6.30
C LEU A 266 -24.17 2.64 6.07
N PRO A 267 -24.76 1.45 6.28
CA PRO A 267 -26.20 1.35 6.37
C PRO A 267 -26.64 2.25 7.52
N VAL A 268 -27.32 3.35 7.19
CA VAL A 268 -28.01 4.18 8.18
C VAL A 268 -28.98 3.23 8.87
N GLY A 269 -28.70 2.92 10.13
CA GLY A 269 -29.62 2.14 10.95
C GLY A 269 -30.96 2.82 10.86
N LYS A 270 -31.96 2.14 10.27
CA LYS A 270 -33.35 2.60 10.35
C LYS A 270 -33.67 2.66 11.84
N VAL A 271 -33.61 3.85 12.41
CA VAL A 271 -34.28 4.16 13.66
C VAL A 271 -35.75 3.89 13.37
N THR A 272 -36.23 2.73 13.76
CA THR A 272 -37.63 2.38 13.73
C THR A 272 -38.31 3.30 14.75
N SER A 273 -38.72 4.49 14.29
CA SER A 273 -39.74 5.26 14.97
C SER A 273 -40.98 4.38 15.02
N ARG A 274 -41.25 3.82 16.21
CA ARG A 274 -42.52 3.17 16.51
C ARG A 274 -43.63 4.21 16.34
N SER A 275 -44.22 4.29 15.15
CA SER A 275 -45.55 4.84 14.97
C SER A 275 -46.55 3.73 15.20
N THR A 276 -47.09 3.67 16.40
CA THR A 276 -48.43 3.13 16.65
C THR A 276 -49.41 3.75 15.66
N GLN A 277 -50.06 2.94 14.80
CA GLN A 277 -51.51 2.80 14.80
C GLN A 277 -52.09 1.91 13.69
N ILE A 278 -53.09 1.13 14.14
CA ILE A 278 -54.32 0.68 13.49
C ILE A 278 -54.26 -0.53 12.53
N HIS A 279 -54.82 -1.62 13.07
CA HIS A 279 -55.26 -2.83 12.40
C HIS A 279 -56.25 -2.55 11.25
N GLN A 280 -56.05 -3.21 10.11
CA GLN A 280 -57.11 -3.63 9.20
C GLN A 280 -56.96 -5.14 8.91
N PRO A 281 -58.05 -5.92 8.85
CA PRO A 281 -57.96 -7.37 8.66
C PRO A 281 -58.18 -7.83 7.21
N LEU A 282 -57.65 -9.03 6.96
CA LEU A 282 -57.99 -10.07 5.96
C LEU A 282 -57.34 -10.04 4.55
N ARG A 283 -56.42 -10.98 4.30
CA ARG A 283 -56.66 -12.17 3.46
C ARG A 283 -55.49 -13.20 3.51
N ARG A 284 -55.84 -14.47 3.71
CA ARG A 284 -55.02 -15.68 3.40
C ARG A 284 -55.17 -15.96 1.89
N SER A 285 -54.23 -16.43 1.06
CA SER A 285 -53.14 -17.45 1.11
C SER A 285 -52.26 -17.22 -0.17
N PRO A 286 -51.27 -18.06 -0.60
CA PRO A 286 -50.65 -19.28 -0.05
C PRO A 286 -49.10 -19.21 0.06
N PRO A 287 -48.40 -20.25 0.58
CA PRO A 287 -46.97 -20.19 0.83
C PRO A 287 -46.15 -20.59 -0.40
N ASN A 288 -44.93 -20.07 -0.50
CA ASN A 288 -43.67 -20.82 -0.69
C ASN A 288 -42.65 -20.05 -1.56
N LYS A 289 -41.54 -19.63 -0.95
CA LYS A 289 -40.17 -19.99 -1.33
C LYS A 289 -39.22 -19.35 -0.32
N LYS A 290 -38.53 -20.20 0.45
CA LYS A 290 -37.46 -19.83 1.37
C LYS A 290 -36.35 -19.09 0.58
N PRO A 291 -35.84 -17.93 1.05
CA PRO A 291 -34.59 -17.42 0.54
C PRO A 291 -33.44 -18.33 0.99
N SER A 292 -32.70 -18.83 0.02
CA SER A 292 -31.45 -19.57 0.17
C SER A 292 -30.43 -18.78 0.99
N LYS A 293 -29.79 -19.45 1.96
CA LYS A 293 -28.57 -18.98 2.63
C LYS A 293 -27.53 -18.66 1.56
N GLN A 294 -27.23 -17.40 1.31
CA GLN A 294 -26.01 -17.03 0.58
C GLN A 294 -24.83 -17.23 1.52
N GLN A 295 -24.09 -18.31 1.27
CA GLN A 295 -22.85 -18.64 1.94
C GLN A 295 -21.80 -17.56 1.63
N ILE A 296 -21.11 -17.09 2.66
CA ILE A 296 -19.90 -16.27 2.54
C ILE A 296 -18.90 -17.08 1.71
N GLN A 297 -18.57 -16.63 0.49
CA GLN A 297 -17.50 -17.23 -0.31
C GLN A 297 -16.16 -16.87 0.33
N VAL A 298 -15.68 -17.76 1.19
CA VAL A 298 -14.31 -17.81 1.70
C VAL A 298 -13.38 -18.03 0.51
N SER A 299 -12.26 -17.31 0.41
CA SER A 299 -11.29 -17.50 -0.67
C SER A 299 -10.83 -18.98 -0.69
N PRO A 300 -10.74 -19.65 -1.85
CA PRO A 300 -10.34 -21.06 -1.91
C PRO A 300 -9.00 -21.36 -1.23
N LEU A 301 -8.09 -20.38 -1.18
CA LEU A 301 -6.83 -20.47 -0.44
C LEU A 301 -7.02 -20.41 1.09
N GLU A 302 -7.96 -19.60 1.58
CA GLU A 302 -8.33 -19.54 2.99
C GLU A 302 -9.02 -20.84 3.46
N ILE A 303 -9.72 -21.52 2.55
CA ILE A 303 -10.27 -22.86 2.81
C ILE A 303 -9.14 -23.88 3.01
N ALA A 304 -8.12 -23.85 2.14
CA ALA A 304 -6.93 -24.69 2.28
C ALA A 304 -6.19 -24.42 3.59
N GLN A 305 -6.01 -23.14 3.95
CA GLN A 305 -5.39 -22.73 5.21
C GLN A 305 -6.19 -23.21 6.42
N LYS A 306 -7.52 -23.13 6.35
CA LYS A 306 -8.41 -23.59 7.43
C LYS A 306 -8.30 -25.10 7.63
N PHE A 307 -8.21 -25.89 6.56
CA PHE A 307 -7.99 -27.33 6.68
C PHE A 307 -6.60 -27.66 7.25
N ALA A 308 -5.56 -26.94 6.82
CA ALA A 308 -4.21 -27.11 7.37
C ALA A 308 -4.17 -26.83 8.89
N ASN A 309 -4.80 -25.75 9.34
CA ASN A 309 -4.90 -25.41 10.77
C ASN A 309 -5.71 -26.43 11.59
N GLN A 310 -6.58 -27.20 10.94
CA GLN A 310 -7.36 -28.28 11.56
C GLN A 310 -6.65 -29.64 11.55
N GLY A 311 -5.43 -29.71 11.00
CA GLY A 311 -4.68 -30.97 10.82
C GLY A 311 -5.22 -31.86 9.69
N LYS A 312 -6.15 -31.35 8.88
CA LYS A 312 -6.73 -32.05 7.72
C LYS A 312 -5.84 -31.86 6.49
N LEU A 313 -4.69 -32.51 6.51
CA LEU A 313 -3.60 -32.20 5.58
C LEU A 313 -3.89 -32.62 4.14
N GLU A 314 -4.60 -33.74 3.94
CA GLU A 314 -4.99 -34.19 2.58
C GLU A 314 -5.99 -33.24 1.93
N GLU A 315 -7.03 -32.83 2.67
CA GLU A 315 -8.03 -31.88 2.17
C GLU A 315 -7.43 -30.49 1.96
N ALA A 316 -6.47 -30.10 2.81
CA ALA A 316 -5.71 -28.86 2.64
C ALA A 316 -4.87 -28.88 1.36
N ALA A 317 -4.13 -29.97 1.12
CA ALA A 317 -3.29 -30.13 -0.07
C ALA A 317 -4.13 -30.10 -1.35
N GLN A 318 -5.25 -30.85 -1.39
CA GLN A 318 -6.13 -30.90 -2.56
C GLN A 318 -6.79 -29.53 -2.84
N SER A 319 -7.23 -28.83 -1.80
CA SER A 319 -7.81 -27.49 -1.92
C SER A 319 -6.76 -26.49 -2.44
N CYS A 320 -5.54 -26.55 -1.91
CA CYS A 320 -4.43 -25.69 -2.31
C CYS A 320 -3.98 -25.97 -3.76
N GLN A 321 -3.87 -27.23 -4.16
CA GLN A 321 -3.55 -27.61 -5.55
C GLN A 321 -4.62 -27.17 -6.53
N THR A 322 -5.90 -27.34 -6.20
CA THR A 322 -7.02 -26.87 -7.04
C THR A 322 -6.96 -25.34 -7.20
N TYR A 323 -6.65 -24.63 -6.12
CA TYR A 323 -6.44 -23.19 -6.16
C TYR A 323 -5.26 -22.82 -7.07
N LEU A 324 -4.13 -23.51 -6.97
CA LEU A 324 -2.93 -23.26 -7.78
C LEU A 324 -3.09 -23.66 -9.26
N GLN A 325 -3.97 -24.61 -9.58
CA GLN A 325 -4.35 -24.89 -10.97
C GLN A 325 -5.07 -23.69 -11.61
N GLN A 326 -5.88 -22.97 -10.83
CA GLN A 326 -6.57 -21.76 -11.26
C GLN A 326 -5.69 -20.50 -11.15
N ASN A 327 -4.70 -20.51 -10.26
CA ASN A 327 -3.82 -19.38 -9.94
C ASN A 327 -2.32 -19.80 -9.96
N PRO A 328 -1.76 -20.19 -11.12
CA PRO A 328 -0.43 -20.82 -11.22
C PRO A 328 0.75 -19.88 -10.95
N ILE A 329 0.51 -18.60 -10.66
CA ILE A 329 1.54 -17.59 -10.39
C ILE A 329 1.46 -17.02 -8.97
N ASP A 330 0.60 -17.57 -8.10
CA ASP A 330 0.49 -17.11 -6.72
C ASP A 330 1.57 -17.73 -5.82
N ALA A 331 2.53 -16.90 -5.39
CA ALA A 331 3.63 -17.34 -4.54
C ALA A 331 3.19 -17.70 -3.11
N GLU A 332 2.13 -17.09 -2.58
CA GLU A 332 1.60 -17.42 -1.25
C GLU A 332 0.93 -18.80 -1.27
N GLY A 333 0.17 -19.13 -2.32
CA GLY A 333 -0.36 -20.48 -2.52
C GLY A 333 0.71 -21.56 -2.60
N TYR A 334 1.84 -21.29 -3.29
CA TYR A 334 2.96 -22.23 -3.30
C TYR A 334 3.68 -22.34 -1.95
N VAL A 335 3.74 -21.27 -1.14
CA VAL A 335 4.23 -21.38 0.24
C VAL A 335 3.29 -22.22 1.09
N LEU A 336 1.99 -21.98 1.02
CA LEU A 336 1.01 -22.75 1.78
C LEU A 336 1.04 -24.24 1.39
N LEU A 337 1.10 -24.56 0.09
CA LEU A 337 1.26 -25.95 -0.36
C LEU A 337 2.56 -26.57 0.18
N GLY A 338 3.65 -25.80 0.21
CA GLY A 338 4.92 -26.24 0.76
C GLY A 338 4.85 -26.52 2.26
N GLU A 339 4.20 -25.66 3.04
CA GLU A 339 3.98 -25.85 4.48
C GLU A 339 3.13 -27.11 4.76
N ILE A 340 2.06 -27.31 3.98
CA ILE A 340 1.21 -28.50 4.06
C ILE A 340 2.03 -29.75 3.74
N SER A 341 2.86 -29.73 2.68
CA SER A 341 3.74 -30.85 2.33
C SER A 341 4.80 -31.14 3.41
N GLN A 342 5.32 -30.13 4.12
CA GLN A 342 6.19 -30.36 5.28
C GLN A 342 5.44 -31.06 6.42
N ALA A 343 4.21 -30.65 6.69
CA ALA A 343 3.37 -31.29 7.71
C ALA A 343 2.98 -32.72 7.34
N GLN A 344 2.94 -33.05 6.04
CA GLN A 344 2.72 -34.41 5.51
C GLN A 344 4.01 -35.25 5.45
N ASP A 345 5.12 -34.77 5.99
CA ASP A 345 6.44 -35.43 5.93
C ASP A 345 6.93 -35.69 4.49
N ASN A 346 6.57 -34.80 3.55
CA ASN A 346 7.05 -34.80 2.17
C ASN A 346 8.00 -33.62 1.91
N PRO A 347 9.28 -33.72 2.33
CA PRO A 347 10.24 -32.62 2.24
C PRO A 347 10.70 -32.32 0.81
N GLU A 348 10.48 -33.21 -0.15
CA GLU A 348 10.83 -32.97 -1.56
C GLU A 348 9.79 -32.08 -2.24
N GLU A 349 8.51 -32.37 -2.05
CA GLU A 349 7.41 -31.54 -2.56
C GLU A 349 7.44 -30.15 -1.94
N ALA A 350 7.65 -30.09 -0.62
CA ALA A 350 7.81 -28.83 0.10
C ALA A 350 8.91 -27.96 -0.52
N GLN A 351 10.08 -28.55 -0.79
CA GLN A 351 11.19 -27.85 -1.41
C GLN A 351 10.83 -27.30 -2.80
N ARG A 352 10.17 -28.10 -3.64
CA ARG A 352 9.75 -27.70 -4.99
C ARG A 352 8.78 -26.54 -4.93
N CYS A 353 7.83 -26.59 -4.01
CA CYS A 353 6.84 -25.55 -3.79
C CYS A 353 7.49 -24.22 -3.34
N PHE A 354 8.40 -24.25 -2.35
CA PHE A 354 9.11 -23.04 -1.94
C PHE A 354 10.04 -22.48 -3.03
N GLN A 355 10.71 -23.34 -3.80
CA GLN A 355 11.51 -22.90 -4.94
C GLN A 355 10.64 -22.26 -6.02
N LYS A 356 9.44 -22.80 -6.26
CA LYS A 356 8.46 -22.21 -7.18
C LYS A 356 7.98 -20.85 -6.67
N ALA A 357 7.71 -20.71 -5.37
CA ALA A 357 7.39 -19.43 -4.75
C ALA A 357 8.53 -18.41 -4.90
N LEU A 358 9.79 -18.81 -4.73
CA LEU A 358 10.96 -17.94 -4.98
C LEU A 358 11.18 -17.64 -6.46
N TYR A 359 10.84 -18.56 -7.35
CA TYR A 359 10.90 -18.30 -8.79
C TYR A 359 9.92 -17.20 -9.18
N LEU A 360 8.71 -17.23 -8.60
CA LEU A 360 7.66 -16.22 -8.84
C LEU A 360 7.96 -14.89 -8.12
N GLN A 361 8.49 -14.96 -6.89
CA GLN A 361 8.86 -13.81 -6.09
C GLN A 361 10.25 -14.02 -5.45
N PRO A 362 11.35 -13.58 -6.11
CA PRO A 362 12.71 -13.85 -5.67
C PRO A 362 13.06 -13.41 -4.24
N ASN A 363 12.43 -12.34 -3.74
CA ASN A 363 12.69 -11.79 -2.41
C ASN A 363 11.60 -12.16 -1.38
N TYR A 364 10.81 -13.19 -1.68
CA TYR A 364 9.71 -13.59 -0.81
C TYR A 364 10.22 -14.27 0.45
N ARG A 365 10.17 -13.51 1.56
CA ARG A 365 10.83 -13.86 2.82
C ARG A 365 10.33 -15.18 3.40
N LYS A 366 9.02 -15.44 3.37
CA LYS A 366 8.44 -16.70 3.88
C LYS A 366 9.09 -17.91 3.20
N ALA A 367 9.09 -17.94 1.86
CA ALA A 367 9.73 -19.03 1.10
C ALA A 367 11.24 -19.16 1.38
N LEU A 368 11.98 -18.04 1.55
CA LEU A 368 13.39 -18.07 1.93
C LEU A 368 13.61 -18.71 3.31
N VAL A 369 12.77 -18.37 4.29
CA VAL A 369 12.83 -18.91 5.66
C VAL A 369 12.57 -20.41 5.65
N HIS A 370 11.49 -20.85 5.00
CA HIS A 370 11.16 -22.27 4.91
C HIS A 370 12.25 -23.10 4.21
N LEU A 371 12.84 -22.59 3.12
CA LEU A 371 13.96 -23.27 2.46
C LEU A 371 15.23 -23.30 3.31
N ALA A 372 15.51 -22.25 4.09
CA ALA A 372 16.65 -22.24 4.99
C ALA A 372 16.50 -23.31 6.10
N LEU A 373 15.31 -23.41 6.69
CA LEU A 373 15.00 -24.42 7.71
C LEU A 373 15.06 -25.84 7.14
N LEU A 374 14.52 -26.05 5.93
CA LEU A 374 14.54 -27.35 5.26
C LEU A 374 15.97 -27.79 4.88
N ARG A 375 16.84 -26.87 4.49
CA ARG A 375 18.26 -27.18 4.23
C ARG A 375 19.01 -27.51 5.50
N GLU A 376 18.71 -26.81 6.59
CA GLU A 376 19.32 -27.06 7.90
C GLU A 376 18.93 -28.44 8.45
N SER A 377 17.66 -28.85 8.31
CA SER A 377 17.22 -30.20 8.70
C SER A 377 17.85 -31.31 7.85
N LYS A 378 18.15 -31.03 6.57
CA LYS A 378 18.91 -31.93 5.67
C LYS A 378 20.43 -31.91 5.88
N GLY A 379 20.94 -31.10 6.82
CA GLY A 379 22.38 -30.98 7.09
C GLY A 379 23.16 -30.05 6.15
N ASP A 380 22.50 -29.41 5.18
CA ASP A 380 23.11 -28.40 4.29
C ASP A 380 23.24 -27.05 5.01
N LYS A 381 24.17 -26.99 5.98
CA LYS A 381 24.43 -25.79 6.79
C LYS A 381 24.92 -24.61 5.95
N GLN A 382 25.68 -24.87 4.89
CA GLN A 382 26.21 -23.82 4.01
C GLN A 382 25.10 -23.19 3.17
N GLY A 383 24.24 -23.99 2.53
CA GLY A 383 23.09 -23.49 1.77
C GLY A 383 22.07 -22.78 2.65
N ALA A 384 21.83 -23.28 3.86
CA ALA A 384 20.99 -22.59 4.85
C ALA A 384 21.58 -21.21 5.22
N ALA A 385 22.90 -21.11 5.44
CA ALA A 385 23.56 -19.85 5.76
C ALA A 385 23.46 -18.83 4.61
N ILE A 386 23.56 -19.24 3.34
CA ILE A 386 23.37 -18.36 2.18
C ILE A 386 21.96 -17.76 2.18
N LEU A 387 20.94 -18.58 2.41
CA LEU A 387 19.55 -18.11 2.47
C LEU A 387 19.31 -17.21 3.69
N LYS A 388 19.85 -17.55 4.87
CA LYS A 388 19.78 -16.71 6.07
C LYS A 388 20.47 -15.35 5.87
N ASN A 389 21.63 -15.32 5.22
CA ASN A 389 22.30 -14.07 4.85
C ASN A 389 21.49 -13.26 3.85
N ARG A 390 20.81 -13.91 2.90
CA ARG A 390 19.91 -13.24 1.97
C ARG A 390 18.71 -12.65 2.70
N ILE A 391 18.11 -13.37 3.65
CA ILE A 391 17.05 -12.87 4.52
C ILE A 391 17.56 -11.67 5.33
N GLN A 392 18.73 -11.77 5.97
CA GLN A 392 19.32 -10.69 6.74
C GLN A 392 19.61 -9.46 5.88
N ARG A 393 20.07 -9.63 4.63
CA ARG A 393 20.25 -8.51 3.69
C ARG A 393 18.91 -7.88 3.33
N LEU A 394 17.86 -8.67 3.11
CA LEU A 394 16.52 -8.15 2.87
C LEU A 394 15.99 -7.40 4.10
N GLU A 395 16.28 -7.88 5.32
CA GLU A 395 15.93 -7.20 6.57
C GLU A 395 16.74 -5.90 6.77
N ASN A 396 18.03 -5.90 6.41
CA ASN A 396 18.91 -4.73 6.47
C ASN A 396 18.65 -3.72 5.32
N LEU A 397 17.96 -4.13 4.26
CA LEU A 397 17.45 -3.25 3.20
C LEU A 397 16.05 -2.70 3.56
N GLN A 398 15.40 -3.25 4.59
CA GLN A 398 14.07 -2.90 5.08
C GLN A 398 14.10 -2.13 6.41
N GLY A 399 15.26 -1.89 7.01
CA GLY A 399 15.44 -1.13 8.26
C GLY A 399 16.73 -0.32 8.25
#